data_AF-A0A7S3RUY2-F1
#
_entry.id   AF-A0A7S3RUY2-F1
#
_cell.length_a   1.000
_cell.length_b   1.000
_cell.length_c   1.000
_cell.angle_alpha   90.00
_cell.angle_beta   90.00
_cell.angle_gamma   90.00
#
_symmetry.space_group_name_H-M   'P 1'
#
loop_
_entity.id
_entity.type
_entity.pdbx_description
1 polymer ?
#
loop_
_entity_poly.entity_id
_entity_poly.type
_entity_poly.pdbx_seq_one_letter_code
_entity_poly.pdbx_strand_id
1 'polypeptide(L)'
;QAFQGLGGQALADSATEEFGKLVGDFEQTIDSFIIVALGCFVIGLVFMVALRFCVGICIWLAILLVFLTFLACGSLSYVRGLQCKDAGILETGQRMVVAAAAFSHTTVTNAVTGSEAVSEAMTGDGADYRGIQTRTVTGKTCQDWAAMIPHNHTYSAENYPNSSLTNSYCRNPYREADNIRASTLWCFTTDTNVRWQECSPLGLIQPDCPAGYAVDGSGMRQALKYCAYVIWGLGGVWVLLVMCLQKRIRLAIALNKVAATFIGH
;
A
#
# COMPACT_ATOMS: atom_id res chain seq x y z
N GLN A 1 -38.24 64.15 -61.36
CA GLN A 1 -37.37 62.97 -61.17
C GLN A 1 -36.51 63.22 -59.95
N ALA A 2 -36.99 62.80 -58.78
CA ALA A 2 -36.30 62.93 -57.50
C ALA A 2 -35.84 61.53 -57.09
N PHE A 3 -34.64 61.08 -57.49
CA PHE A 3 -34.12 59.78 -57.02
C PHE A 3 -32.59 59.55 -57.17
N GLN A 4 -31.71 60.56 -57.25
CA GLN A 4 -30.26 60.27 -57.39
C GLN A 4 -29.31 60.93 -56.39
N GLY A 5 -29.80 61.56 -55.31
CA GLY A 5 -28.94 62.12 -54.25
C GLY A 5 -28.95 61.35 -52.92
N LEU A 6 -30.01 60.58 -52.63
CA LEU A 6 -30.28 60.10 -51.26
C LEU A 6 -29.60 58.78 -50.88
N GLY A 7 -29.24 57.93 -51.85
CA GLY A 7 -28.72 56.58 -51.54
C GLY A 7 -27.29 56.56 -51.02
N GLY A 8 -26.40 57.42 -51.56
CA GLY A 8 -24.99 57.48 -51.17
C GLY A 8 -24.76 58.13 -49.81
N GLN A 9 -25.51 59.18 -49.49
CA GLN A 9 -25.48 59.79 -48.16
C GLN A 9 -26.13 58.89 -47.10
N ALA A 10 -27.27 58.25 -47.39
CA ALA A 10 -27.91 57.34 -46.44
C ALA A 10 -27.05 56.08 -46.15
N LEU A 11 -26.34 55.53 -47.15
CA LEU A 11 -25.39 54.43 -46.95
C LEU A 11 -24.18 54.84 -46.13
N ALA A 12 -23.60 56.01 -46.44
CA ALA A 12 -22.47 56.55 -45.68
C ALA A 12 -22.86 56.81 -44.22
N ASP A 13 -24.01 57.45 -43.99
CA ASP A 13 -24.55 57.74 -42.66
C ASP A 13 -24.82 56.44 -41.88
N SER A 14 -25.42 55.43 -42.52
CA SER A 14 -25.67 54.11 -41.88
C SER A 14 -24.38 53.36 -41.54
N ALA A 15 -23.35 53.46 -42.39
CA ALA A 15 -22.06 52.83 -42.15
C ALA A 15 -21.27 53.52 -41.03
N THR A 16 -21.34 54.86 -40.93
CA THR A 16 -20.79 55.59 -39.79
C THR A 16 -21.56 55.32 -38.50
N GLU A 17 -22.88 55.10 -38.57
CA GLU A 17 -23.71 54.78 -37.41
C GLU A 17 -23.45 53.36 -36.90
N GLU A 18 -23.33 52.36 -37.78
CA GLU A 18 -22.90 51.00 -37.40
C GLU A 18 -21.46 50.97 -36.87
N PHE A 19 -20.53 51.70 -37.51
CA PHE A 19 -19.15 51.77 -37.03
C PHE A 19 -19.07 52.51 -35.69
N GLY A 20 -19.86 53.56 -35.49
CA GLY A 20 -19.98 54.27 -34.21
C GLY A 20 -20.58 53.39 -33.12
N LYS A 21 -21.55 52.53 -33.45
CA LYS A 21 -22.14 51.56 -32.52
C LYS A 21 -21.17 50.43 -32.17
N LEU A 22 -20.41 49.94 -33.14
CA LEU A 22 -19.35 48.93 -32.91
C LEU A 22 -18.19 49.50 -32.10
N VAL A 23 -17.77 50.74 -32.38
CA VAL A 23 -16.77 51.45 -31.57
C VAL A 23 -17.30 51.73 -30.17
N GLY A 24 -18.58 52.09 -30.02
CA GLY A 24 -19.22 52.28 -28.71
C GLY A 24 -19.31 50.99 -27.89
N ASP A 25 -19.70 49.87 -28.50
CA ASP A 25 -19.72 48.55 -27.85
C ASP A 25 -18.30 48.07 -27.50
N PHE A 26 -17.30 48.41 -28.34
CA PHE A 26 -15.89 48.14 -28.07
C PHE A 26 -15.36 49.00 -26.91
N GLU A 27 -15.72 50.28 -26.86
CA GLU A 27 -15.37 51.21 -25.79
C GLU A 27 -15.98 50.78 -24.45
N GLN A 28 -17.22 50.29 -24.46
CA GLN A 28 -17.89 49.80 -23.24
C GLN A 28 -17.34 48.44 -22.75
N THR A 29 -16.76 47.64 -23.66
CA THR A 29 -16.19 46.30 -23.33
C THR A 29 -14.67 46.35 -23.11
N ILE A 30 -14.01 47.46 -23.46
CA ILE A 30 -12.56 47.67 -23.36
C ILE A 30 -12.04 47.35 -21.94
N ASP A 31 -12.80 47.76 -20.91
CA ASP A 31 -12.44 47.51 -19.51
C ASP A 31 -12.40 46.01 -19.19
N SER A 32 -13.35 45.23 -19.72
CA SER A 32 -13.40 43.78 -19.52
C SER A 32 -12.25 43.07 -20.22
N PHE A 33 -11.90 43.49 -21.44
CA PHE A 33 -10.73 42.96 -22.15
C PHE A 33 -9.43 43.26 -21.42
N ILE A 34 -9.27 44.48 -20.90
CA ILE A 34 -8.09 44.87 -20.12
C ILE A 34 -7.99 44.04 -18.84
N ILE A 35 -9.09 43.86 -18.11
CA ILE A 35 -9.11 43.05 -16.87
C ILE A 35 -8.74 41.59 -17.15
N VAL A 36 -9.30 40.98 -18.20
CA VAL A 36 -8.99 39.59 -18.56
C VAL A 36 -7.55 39.45 -19.02
N ALA A 37 -7.03 40.38 -19.83
CA ALA A 37 -5.64 40.38 -20.28
C ALA A 37 -4.66 40.51 -19.10
N LEU A 38 -4.94 41.42 -18.16
CA LEU A 38 -4.15 41.57 -16.94
C LEU A 38 -4.27 40.33 -16.04
N GLY A 39 -5.45 39.74 -15.92
CA GLY A 39 -5.69 38.50 -15.18
C GLY A 39 -4.89 37.33 -15.73
N CYS A 40 -4.93 37.11 -17.05
CA CYS A 40 -4.13 36.09 -17.73
C CYS A 40 -2.63 36.34 -17.59
N PHE A 41 -2.19 37.61 -17.65
CA PHE A 41 -0.79 37.97 -17.45
C PHE A 41 -0.31 37.66 -16.02
N VAL A 42 -1.10 38.04 -15.01
CA VAL A 42 -0.81 37.75 -13.59
C VAL A 42 -0.82 36.25 -13.32
N ILE A 43 -1.81 35.52 -13.82
CA ILE A 43 -1.89 34.06 -13.68
C ILE A 43 -0.70 33.39 -14.39
N GLY A 44 -0.33 33.86 -15.58
CA GLY A 44 0.85 33.39 -16.31
C GLY A 44 2.15 33.61 -15.52
N LEU A 45 2.34 34.79 -14.92
CA LEU A 45 3.47 35.10 -14.05
C LEU A 45 3.51 34.20 -12.82
N VAL A 46 2.37 34.03 -12.13
CA VAL A 46 2.25 33.15 -10.96
C VAL A 46 2.56 31.70 -11.34
N PHE A 47 2.06 31.23 -12.48
CA PHE A 47 2.33 29.88 -12.98
C PHE A 47 3.80 29.66 -13.31
N MET A 48 4.43 30.61 -14.00
CA MET A 48 5.87 30.57 -14.30
C MET A 48 6.73 30.57 -13.04
N VAL A 49 6.37 31.36 -12.03
CA VAL A 49 7.03 31.37 -10.71
C VAL A 49 6.78 30.06 -9.96
N ALA A 50 5.58 29.49 -10.04
CA ALA A 50 5.26 28.21 -9.41
C ALA A 50 6.07 27.06 -10.02
N LEU A 51 6.24 27.01 -11.35
CA LEU A 51 7.06 26.00 -12.02
C LEU A 51 8.52 25.99 -11.53
N ARG A 52 9.06 27.15 -11.14
CA ARG A 52 10.43 27.26 -10.58
C ARG A 52 10.64 26.43 -9.31
N PHE A 53 9.63 26.36 -8.44
CA PHE A 53 9.72 25.68 -7.16
C PHE A 53 9.12 24.28 -7.21
N CYS A 54 8.06 24.08 -8.01
CA CYS A 54 7.33 22.83 -8.07
C CYS A 54 8.01 21.77 -8.95
N VAL A 55 8.70 22.14 -10.05
CA VAL A 55 9.24 21.16 -11.02
C VAL A 55 10.19 20.15 -10.37
N GLY A 56 11.11 20.62 -9.51
CA GLY A 56 12.03 19.72 -8.82
C GLY A 56 11.30 18.74 -7.90
N ILE A 57 10.36 19.24 -7.09
CA ILE A 57 9.56 18.43 -6.17
C ILE A 57 8.70 17.43 -6.95
N CYS A 58 8.03 17.87 -8.01
CA CYS A 58 7.20 17.01 -8.87
C CYS A 58 8.01 15.87 -9.50
N ILE A 59 9.23 16.14 -9.97
CA ILE A 59 10.10 15.09 -10.55
C ILE A 59 10.50 14.06 -9.49
N TRP A 60 10.95 14.50 -8.31
CA TRP A 60 11.34 13.59 -7.23
C TRP A 60 10.15 12.81 -6.67
N LEU A 61 8.99 13.44 -6.56
CA LEU A 61 7.74 12.76 -6.19
C LEU A 61 7.34 11.73 -7.25
N ALA A 62 7.41 12.06 -8.54
CA ALA A 62 7.09 11.11 -9.61
C ALA A 62 8.04 9.90 -9.60
N ILE A 63 9.35 10.14 -9.40
CA ILE A 63 10.36 9.10 -9.20
C ILE A 63 9.95 8.22 -8.00
N LEU A 64 9.73 8.81 -6.82
CA LEU A 64 9.32 8.05 -5.64
C LEU A 64 8.04 7.23 -5.87
N LEU A 65 7.03 7.81 -6.54
CA LEU A 65 5.78 7.12 -6.84
C LEU A 65 6.00 5.89 -7.74
N VAL A 66 6.85 5.98 -8.76
CA VAL A 66 7.20 4.83 -9.62
C VAL A 66 7.89 3.73 -8.81
N PHE A 67 8.77 4.09 -7.87
CA PHE A 67 9.36 3.09 -6.97
C PHE A 67 8.31 2.40 -6.09
N LEU A 68 7.41 3.19 -5.51
CA LEU A 68 6.33 2.68 -4.66
C LEU A 68 5.37 1.78 -5.44
N THR A 69 5.12 2.04 -6.73
CA THR A 69 4.30 1.14 -7.55
C THR A 69 4.97 -0.20 -7.81
N PHE A 70 6.30 -0.24 -8.05
CA PHE A 70 7.04 -1.50 -8.12
C PHE A 70 6.95 -2.30 -6.81
N LEU A 71 7.14 -1.63 -5.67
CA LEU A 71 7.03 -2.28 -4.35
C LEU A 71 5.62 -2.80 -4.09
N ALA A 72 4.59 -1.99 -4.37
CA ALA A 72 3.19 -2.35 -4.14
C ALA A 72 2.74 -3.49 -5.06
N CYS A 73 3.08 -3.44 -6.35
CA CYS A 73 2.70 -4.45 -7.33
C CYS A 73 3.40 -5.80 -7.05
N GLY A 74 4.69 -5.78 -6.72
CA GLY A 74 5.43 -6.97 -6.33
C GLY A 74 4.88 -7.58 -5.04
N SER A 75 4.65 -6.76 -4.01
CA SER A 75 4.06 -7.20 -2.73
C SER A 75 2.66 -7.79 -2.92
N LEU A 76 1.80 -7.14 -3.71
CA LEU A 76 0.46 -7.63 -3.98
C LEU A 76 0.51 -8.99 -4.70
N SER A 77 1.36 -9.13 -5.71
CA SER A 77 1.53 -10.39 -6.44
C SER A 77 2.01 -11.52 -5.53
N TYR A 78 2.97 -11.21 -4.64
CA TYR A 78 3.51 -12.15 -3.66
C TYR A 78 2.45 -12.60 -2.65
N VAL A 79 1.72 -11.64 -2.07
CA VAL A 79 0.65 -11.89 -1.08
C VAL A 79 -0.48 -12.70 -1.72
N ARG A 80 -0.87 -12.42 -2.97
CA ARG A 80 -1.89 -13.20 -3.68
C ARG A 80 -1.50 -14.67 -3.86
N GLY A 81 -0.22 -14.95 -4.05
CA GLY A 81 0.29 -16.33 -4.12
C GLY A 81 0.25 -17.09 -2.79
N LEU A 82 0.04 -16.38 -1.67
CA LEU A 82 0.08 -16.91 -0.30
C LEU A 82 -1.25 -16.74 0.45
N GLN A 83 -2.25 -16.13 -0.19
CA GLN A 83 -3.57 -15.89 0.39
C GLN A 83 -4.33 -17.20 0.57
N CYS A 84 -4.85 -17.45 1.78
CA CYS A 84 -5.77 -18.56 2.03
C CYS A 84 -7.18 -18.21 1.54
N LYS A 85 -8.00 -19.23 1.24
CA LYS A 85 -9.33 -19.10 0.61
C LYS A 85 -10.26 -18.08 1.27
N ASP A 86 -10.25 -17.99 2.59
CA ASP A 86 -11.16 -17.14 3.37
C ASP A 86 -10.49 -15.88 3.95
N ALA A 87 -9.22 -15.63 3.64
CA ALA A 87 -8.48 -14.50 4.19
C ALA A 87 -8.54 -13.27 3.27
N GLY A 88 -8.71 -12.08 3.85
CA GLY A 88 -8.57 -10.81 3.12
C GLY A 88 -7.11 -10.51 2.73
N ILE A 89 -6.89 -9.69 1.70
CA ILE A 89 -5.54 -9.29 1.26
C ILE A 89 -4.81 -8.50 2.35
N LEU A 90 -5.51 -7.56 3.00
CA LEU A 90 -4.93 -6.73 4.06
C LEU A 90 -4.54 -7.56 5.29
N GLU A 91 -5.41 -8.51 5.66
CA GLU A 91 -5.16 -9.43 6.78
C GLU A 91 -3.98 -10.36 6.47
N THR A 92 -3.92 -10.90 5.25
CA THR A 92 -2.79 -11.70 4.78
C THR A 92 -1.49 -10.88 4.82
N GLY A 93 -1.53 -9.62 4.36
CA GLY A 93 -0.39 -8.71 4.42
C GLY A 93 0.11 -8.46 5.85
N GLN A 94 -0.80 -8.21 6.80
CA GLN A 94 -0.43 -8.05 8.21
C GLN A 94 0.20 -9.31 8.80
N ARG A 95 -0.37 -10.49 8.52
CA ARG A 95 0.19 -11.78 8.97
C ARG A 95 1.61 -11.99 8.44
N MET A 96 1.86 -11.63 7.18
CA MET A 96 3.19 -11.74 6.57
C MET A 96 4.22 -10.78 7.17
N VAL A 97 3.83 -9.55 7.49
CA VAL A 97 4.72 -8.59 8.17
C VAL A 97 5.10 -9.09 9.56
N VAL A 98 4.12 -9.60 10.33
CA VAL A 98 4.36 -10.19 11.65
C VAL A 98 5.24 -11.44 11.54
N ALA A 99 5.01 -12.29 10.54
CA ALA A 99 5.85 -13.45 10.27
C ALA A 99 7.29 -13.05 9.94
N ALA A 100 7.51 -12.09 9.04
CA ALA A 100 8.85 -11.62 8.70
C ALA A 100 9.59 -11.03 9.91
N ALA A 101 8.89 -10.26 10.75
CA ALA A 101 9.46 -9.70 11.98
C ALA A 101 9.84 -10.80 12.98
N ALA A 102 8.95 -11.79 13.18
CA ALA A 102 9.21 -12.94 14.05
C ALA A 102 10.40 -13.77 13.55
N PHE A 103 10.41 -14.13 12.25
CA PHE A 103 11.52 -14.88 11.63
C PHE A 103 12.86 -14.15 11.80
N SER A 104 12.87 -12.83 11.61
CA SER A 104 14.07 -12.01 11.78
C SER A 104 14.55 -12.02 13.23
N HIS A 105 13.65 -11.83 14.19
CA HIS A 105 13.96 -11.89 15.62
C HIS A 105 14.52 -13.26 16.02
N THR A 106 13.90 -14.33 15.53
CA THR A 106 14.33 -15.70 15.76
C THR A 106 15.73 -15.97 15.19
N THR A 107 15.99 -15.54 13.96
CA THR A 107 17.30 -15.68 13.30
C THR A 107 18.39 -14.94 14.07
N VAL A 108 18.11 -13.71 14.50
CA VAL A 108 19.04 -12.91 15.32
C VAL A 108 19.31 -13.59 16.66
N THR A 109 18.26 -14.10 17.32
CA THR A 109 18.40 -14.79 18.60
C THR A 109 19.27 -16.05 18.45
N ASN A 110 19.03 -16.86 17.42
CA ASN A 110 19.84 -18.05 17.12
C ASN A 110 21.31 -17.72 16.90
N ALA A 111 21.58 -16.63 16.16
CA ALA A 111 22.94 -16.18 15.91
C ALA A 111 23.65 -15.69 17.18
N VAL A 112 22.90 -15.19 18.18
CA VAL A 112 23.46 -14.65 19.42
C VAL A 112 23.60 -15.72 20.52
N THR A 113 22.63 -16.63 20.66
CA THR A 113 22.58 -17.56 21.80
C THR A 113 23.04 -18.97 21.46
N GLY A 114 23.17 -19.34 20.19
CA GLY A 114 23.59 -20.68 19.76
C GLY A 114 22.61 -21.81 20.13
N SER A 115 21.43 -21.48 20.65
CA SER A 115 20.32 -22.41 20.87
C SER A 115 19.53 -22.51 19.58
N GLU A 116 19.10 -23.72 19.19
CA GLU A 116 18.05 -23.86 18.18
C GLU A 116 16.82 -23.10 18.68
N ALA A 117 16.43 -22.04 17.96
CA ALA A 117 15.15 -21.42 18.24
C ALA A 117 14.04 -22.45 18.12
N VAL A 118 13.03 -22.20 18.93
CA VAL A 118 11.76 -22.89 18.87
C VAL A 118 11.22 -22.85 17.43
N SER A 119 11.07 -24.04 16.83
CA SER A 119 10.55 -24.19 15.47
C SER A 119 9.07 -23.84 15.44
N GLU A 120 8.71 -22.96 14.51
CA GLU A 120 7.33 -22.60 14.21
C GLU A 120 6.72 -23.49 13.11
N ALA A 121 7.42 -24.53 12.67
CA ALA A 121 6.84 -25.49 11.75
C ALA A 121 5.70 -26.27 12.42
N MET A 122 4.66 -26.57 11.65
CA MET A 122 3.60 -27.49 12.06
C MET A 122 3.24 -28.39 10.89
N THR A 123 2.74 -29.58 11.18
CA THR A 123 2.26 -30.52 10.16
C THR A 123 0.82 -30.91 10.46
N GLY A 124 -0.03 -31.01 9.42
CA GLY A 124 -1.43 -31.43 9.58
C GLY A 124 -2.24 -30.49 10.46
N ASP A 125 -2.72 -30.98 11.60
CA ASP A 125 -3.53 -30.25 12.57
C ASP A 125 -2.70 -29.48 13.62
N GLY A 126 -1.36 -29.57 13.54
CA GLY A 126 -0.45 -28.86 14.44
C GLY A 126 -0.28 -29.50 15.82
N ALA A 127 -0.57 -30.80 15.97
CA ALA A 127 -0.26 -31.54 17.21
C ALA A 127 1.26 -31.59 17.52
N ASP A 128 2.11 -31.52 16.49
CA ASP A 128 3.57 -31.50 16.55
C ASP A 128 4.16 -30.11 16.83
N TYR A 129 3.35 -29.06 16.75
CA TYR A 129 3.83 -27.69 16.90
C TYR A 129 4.41 -27.43 18.29
N ARG A 130 5.63 -26.91 18.33
CA ARG A 130 6.34 -26.54 19.57
C ARG A 130 6.73 -25.08 19.66
N GLY A 131 6.32 -24.26 18.68
CA GLY A 131 6.63 -22.82 18.59
C GLY A 131 6.14 -21.98 19.78
N ILE A 132 6.45 -20.69 19.71
CA ILE A 132 6.19 -19.67 20.73
C ILE A 132 5.05 -18.72 20.37
N GLN A 133 4.16 -19.08 19.43
CA GLN A 133 2.97 -18.29 19.14
C GLN A 133 2.13 -18.09 20.40
N THR A 134 1.84 -16.84 20.75
CA THR A 134 1.05 -16.45 21.94
C THR A 134 -0.20 -15.64 21.58
N ARG A 135 -0.49 -15.51 20.28
CA ARG A 135 -1.64 -14.78 19.77
C ARG A 135 -2.46 -15.62 18.80
N THR A 136 -3.76 -15.44 18.92
CA THR A 136 -4.78 -16.03 18.05
C THR A 136 -4.80 -15.37 16.66
N VAL A 137 -5.54 -15.95 15.71
CA VAL A 137 -5.69 -15.40 14.35
C VAL A 137 -6.26 -13.98 14.31
N THR A 138 -7.07 -13.59 15.31
CA THR A 138 -7.60 -12.22 15.43
C THR A 138 -6.73 -11.30 16.30
N GLY A 139 -5.54 -11.76 16.71
CA GLY A 139 -4.59 -10.98 17.49
C GLY A 139 -4.88 -10.92 19.01
N LYS A 140 -5.86 -11.68 19.51
CA LYS A 140 -6.11 -11.78 20.96
C LYS A 140 -4.97 -12.54 21.63
N THR A 141 -4.58 -12.06 22.81
CA THR A 141 -3.57 -12.71 23.65
C THR A 141 -4.08 -14.03 24.18
N CYS A 142 -3.24 -15.06 24.11
CA CYS A 142 -3.53 -16.36 24.70
C CYS A 142 -3.43 -16.30 26.23
N GLN A 143 -4.39 -16.93 26.88
CA GLN A 143 -4.34 -17.27 28.29
C GLN A 143 -3.30 -18.37 28.49
N ASP A 144 -2.58 -18.29 29.62
CA ASP A 144 -1.65 -19.35 30.03
C ASP A 144 -2.40 -20.66 30.28
N TRP A 145 -1.88 -21.79 29.79
CA TRP A 145 -2.48 -23.10 30.04
C TRP A 145 -2.52 -23.49 31.52
N ALA A 146 -1.70 -22.90 32.38
CA ALA A 146 -1.79 -23.10 33.82
C ALA A 146 -2.81 -22.16 34.50
N ALA A 147 -3.22 -21.09 33.82
CA ALA A 147 -4.16 -20.12 34.38
C ALA A 147 -5.62 -20.60 34.21
N MET A 148 -6.44 -20.38 35.24
CA MET A 148 -7.87 -20.71 35.23
C MET A 148 -8.79 -19.49 35.00
N ILE A 149 -8.20 -18.34 34.67
CA ILE A 149 -8.89 -17.05 34.49
C ILE A 149 -8.37 -16.40 33.20
N PRO A 150 -9.22 -15.79 32.36
CA PRO A 150 -10.69 -15.65 32.48
C PRO A 150 -11.48 -16.94 32.20
N HIS A 151 -10.90 -17.90 31.48
CA HIS A 151 -11.60 -19.12 31.09
C HIS A 151 -11.08 -20.32 31.86
N ASN A 152 -11.88 -20.83 32.79
CA ASN A 152 -11.55 -22.07 33.50
C ASN A 152 -11.61 -23.28 32.55
N HIS A 153 -10.66 -24.20 32.66
CA HIS A 153 -10.56 -25.39 31.81
C HIS A 153 -9.80 -26.55 32.47
N THR A 154 -9.89 -27.75 31.90
CA THR A 154 -9.25 -28.98 32.41
C THR A 154 -7.96 -29.36 31.67
N TYR A 155 -7.57 -28.59 30.65
CA TYR A 155 -6.33 -28.79 29.91
C TYR A 155 -5.14 -28.44 30.80
N SER A 156 -4.32 -29.42 31.14
CA SER A 156 -3.10 -29.28 31.95
C SER A 156 -2.00 -30.16 31.39
N ALA A 157 -0.74 -29.87 31.71
CA ALA A 157 0.39 -30.71 31.31
C ALA A 157 0.29 -32.15 31.87
N GLU A 158 -0.36 -32.34 33.02
CA GLU A 158 -0.64 -33.66 33.60
C GLU A 158 -1.66 -34.44 32.77
N ASN A 159 -2.74 -33.76 32.37
CA ASN A 159 -3.78 -34.38 31.56
C ASN A 159 -3.30 -34.60 30.12
N TYR A 160 -2.44 -33.75 29.56
CA TYR A 160 -1.96 -33.82 28.17
C TYR A 160 -0.42 -33.76 28.07
N PRO A 161 0.29 -34.82 28.49
CA PRO A 161 1.75 -34.79 28.60
C PRO A 161 2.46 -34.63 27.25
N ASN A 162 1.86 -35.16 26.17
CA ASN A 162 2.45 -35.12 24.83
C ASN A 162 2.23 -33.79 24.10
N SER A 163 1.40 -32.88 24.66
CA SER A 163 1.01 -31.64 23.99
C SER A 163 1.84 -30.44 24.42
N SER A 164 2.78 -30.59 25.36
CA SER A 164 3.68 -29.52 25.83
C SER A 164 2.92 -28.22 26.17
N LEU A 165 1.84 -28.36 26.96
CA LEU A 165 1.03 -27.23 27.41
C LEU A 165 1.83 -26.43 28.42
N THR A 166 2.54 -25.41 27.95
CA THR A 166 3.43 -24.57 28.75
C THR A 166 3.22 -23.11 28.36
N ASN A 167 3.20 -22.22 29.35
CA ASN A 167 2.96 -20.79 29.19
C ASN A 167 1.66 -20.51 28.40
N SER A 168 1.60 -19.37 27.72
CA SER A 168 0.49 -18.97 26.85
C SER A 168 0.68 -19.36 25.38
N TYR A 169 1.40 -20.45 25.09
CA TYR A 169 1.69 -20.82 23.70
C TYR A 169 0.52 -21.55 23.03
N CYS A 170 0.22 -21.27 21.77
CA CYS A 170 -0.81 -22.01 21.04
C CYS A 170 -0.40 -23.47 20.85
N ARG A 171 -1.33 -24.40 21.09
CA ARG A 171 -1.11 -25.85 21.02
C ARG A 171 -2.36 -26.52 20.48
N ASN A 172 -2.25 -27.76 20.03
CA ASN A 172 -3.40 -28.59 19.70
C ASN A 172 -3.40 -29.88 20.55
N PRO A 173 -3.82 -29.82 21.82
CA PRO A 173 -4.10 -31.03 22.60
C PRO A 173 -5.41 -31.65 22.09
N TYR A 174 -5.34 -32.68 21.24
CA TYR A 174 -6.52 -33.39 20.78
C TYR A 174 -6.67 -34.75 21.49
N ARG A 175 -7.84 -34.95 22.10
CA ARG A 175 -8.36 -36.28 22.44
C ARG A 175 -9.78 -36.40 21.90
N GLU A 176 -10.17 -37.60 21.49
CA GLU A 176 -11.50 -37.87 20.94
C GLU A 176 -12.63 -37.54 21.93
N ALA A 177 -12.35 -37.56 23.24
CA ALA A 177 -13.28 -37.20 24.31
C ALA A 177 -13.43 -35.68 24.53
N ASP A 178 -12.63 -34.85 23.86
CA ASP A 178 -12.61 -33.41 24.10
C ASP A 178 -13.67 -32.68 23.27
N ASN A 179 -14.28 -31.66 23.88
CA ASN A 179 -15.32 -30.85 23.24
C ASN A 179 -14.78 -29.78 22.27
N ILE A 180 -13.45 -29.59 22.21
CA ILE A 180 -12.81 -28.61 21.35
C ILE A 180 -12.06 -29.35 20.25
N ARG A 181 -12.54 -29.22 19.01
CA ARG A 181 -11.90 -29.78 17.82
C ARG A 181 -11.51 -28.65 16.87
N ALA A 182 -10.32 -28.11 17.09
CA ALA A 182 -9.74 -27.09 16.22
C ALA A 182 -9.13 -27.73 14.97
N SER A 183 -9.12 -26.98 13.86
CA SER A 183 -8.49 -27.44 12.60
C SER A 183 -6.98 -27.24 12.60
N THR A 184 -6.48 -26.44 13.55
CA THR A 184 -5.09 -26.02 13.71
C THR A 184 -4.81 -25.82 15.21
N LEU A 185 -3.59 -25.44 15.57
CA LEU A 185 -3.23 -24.99 16.91
C LEU A 185 -4.15 -23.88 17.41
N TRP A 186 -4.43 -23.86 18.71
CA TRP A 186 -5.39 -22.95 19.35
C TRP A 186 -4.94 -22.60 20.77
N CYS A 187 -5.64 -21.64 21.38
CA CYS A 187 -5.46 -21.31 22.78
C CYS A 187 -6.76 -20.76 23.38
N PHE A 188 -6.87 -20.79 24.71
CA PHE A 188 -7.84 -19.95 25.42
C PHE A 188 -7.42 -18.49 25.29
N THR A 189 -8.36 -17.55 25.22
CA THR A 189 -8.01 -16.13 25.05
C THR A 189 -8.11 -15.37 26.37
N THR A 190 -7.39 -14.27 26.52
CA THR A 190 -7.55 -13.40 27.70
C THR A 190 -8.81 -12.52 27.64
N ASP A 191 -9.59 -12.59 26.55
CA ASP A 191 -10.85 -11.84 26.38
C ASP A 191 -12.02 -12.66 26.94
N THR A 192 -12.80 -12.07 27.84
CA THR A 192 -13.94 -12.73 28.47
C THR A 192 -15.05 -13.11 27.48
N ASN A 193 -15.13 -12.44 26.32
CA ASN A 193 -16.15 -12.69 25.30
C ASN A 193 -15.81 -13.85 24.37
N VAL A 194 -14.53 -14.22 24.26
CA VAL A 194 -14.06 -15.26 23.34
C VAL A 194 -13.30 -16.31 24.15
N ARG A 195 -13.97 -17.43 24.41
CA ARG A 195 -13.41 -18.50 25.25
C ARG A 195 -12.10 -19.05 24.70
N TRP A 196 -12.11 -19.44 23.44
CA TRP A 196 -10.94 -19.96 22.74
C TRP A 196 -11.00 -19.51 21.29
N GLN A 197 -9.84 -19.51 20.65
CA GLN A 197 -9.75 -19.24 19.21
C GLN A 197 -8.54 -19.97 18.64
N GLU A 198 -8.65 -20.30 17.35
CA GLU A 198 -7.54 -20.83 16.57
C GLU A 198 -6.39 -19.81 16.46
N CYS A 199 -5.19 -20.35 16.33
CA CYS A 199 -3.95 -19.63 16.13
C CYS A 199 -3.34 -20.00 14.77
N SER A 200 -2.27 -19.31 14.40
CA SER A 200 -1.41 -19.70 13.28
C SER A 200 0.05 -19.60 13.72
N PRO A 201 0.96 -20.48 13.26
CA PRO A 201 2.37 -20.37 13.60
C PRO A 201 2.96 -18.99 13.28
N LEU A 202 3.94 -18.55 14.07
CA LEU A 202 4.72 -17.35 13.76
C LEU A 202 5.75 -17.65 12.68
N GLY A 203 6.23 -16.63 11.96
CA GLY A 203 7.47 -16.78 11.18
C GLY A 203 7.41 -17.64 9.91
N LEU A 204 6.32 -18.35 9.60
CA LEU A 204 6.17 -19.05 8.33
C LEU A 204 5.86 -18.02 7.23
N ILE A 205 6.88 -17.69 6.42
CA ILE A 205 6.72 -16.86 5.20
C ILE A 205 5.76 -17.55 4.20
N GLN A 206 5.61 -18.87 4.33
CA GLN A 206 4.67 -19.67 3.56
C GLN A 206 3.63 -20.29 4.51
N PRO A 207 2.42 -19.71 4.62
CA PRO A 207 1.36 -20.28 5.42
C PRO A 207 0.86 -21.57 4.77
N ASP A 208 0.71 -22.63 5.56
CA ASP A 208 -0.06 -23.79 5.17
C ASP A 208 -1.55 -23.49 5.39
N CYS A 209 -2.32 -23.51 4.31
CA CYS A 209 -3.75 -23.25 4.33
C CYS A 209 -4.49 -24.61 4.30
N PRO A 210 -4.96 -25.16 5.44
CA PRO A 210 -5.63 -26.46 5.48
C PRO A 210 -6.95 -26.48 4.70
N ALA A 211 -7.63 -25.33 4.60
CA ALA A 211 -8.84 -25.15 3.79
C ALA A 211 -8.56 -24.82 2.30
N GLY A 212 -7.28 -24.76 1.90
CA GLY A 212 -6.85 -24.41 0.55
C GLY A 212 -6.48 -22.93 0.36
N TYR A 213 -5.81 -22.65 -0.75
CA TYR A 213 -5.34 -21.32 -1.14
C TYR A 213 -6.41 -20.61 -1.98
N ALA A 214 -6.41 -19.27 -1.98
CA ALA A 214 -7.28 -18.48 -2.86
C ALA A 214 -6.98 -18.72 -4.36
N VAL A 215 -5.77 -19.16 -4.68
CA VAL A 215 -5.35 -19.63 -6.02
C VAL A 215 -5.08 -21.12 -5.94
N ASP A 216 -5.99 -21.93 -6.48
CA ASP A 216 -5.95 -23.39 -6.35
C ASP A 216 -4.67 -24.02 -6.97
N GLY A 217 -4.25 -23.51 -8.13
CA GLY A 217 -3.09 -24.04 -8.87
C GLY A 217 -1.75 -23.73 -8.22
N SER A 218 -1.00 -24.77 -7.81
CA SER A 218 0.36 -24.63 -7.26
C SER A 218 1.34 -23.97 -8.24
N GLY A 219 1.25 -24.29 -9.54
CA GLY A 219 2.05 -23.66 -10.59
C GLY A 219 1.77 -22.16 -10.73
N MET A 220 0.49 -21.76 -10.66
CA MET A 220 0.10 -20.34 -10.73
C MET A 220 0.57 -19.57 -9.49
N ARG A 221 0.48 -20.17 -8.30
CA ARG A 221 1.04 -19.60 -7.07
C ARG A 221 2.54 -19.38 -7.16
N GLN A 222 3.27 -20.36 -7.70
CA GLN A 222 4.70 -20.24 -7.90
C GLN A 222 5.04 -19.17 -8.94
N ALA A 223 4.27 -19.09 -10.03
CA ALA A 223 4.42 -18.03 -11.04
C ALA A 223 4.20 -16.64 -10.43
N LEU A 224 3.17 -16.45 -9.58
CA LEU A 224 2.92 -15.18 -8.87
C LEU A 224 4.11 -14.78 -7.99
N LYS A 225 4.72 -15.73 -7.28
CA LYS A 225 5.94 -15.48 -6.49
C LYS A 225 7.12 -15.07 -7.37
N TYR A 226 7.35 -15.77 -8.48
CA TYR A 226 8.41 -15.41 -9.42
C TYR A 226 8.18 -14.04 -10.05
N CYS A 227 6.95 -13.72 -10.46
CA CYS A 227 6.57 -12.41 -10.95
C CYS A 227 6.88 -11.32 -9.92
N ALA A 228 6.57 -11.54 -8.64
CA ALA A 228 6.90 -10.60 -7.58
C ALA A 228 8.42 -10.33 -7.47
N TYR A 229 9.24 -11.38 -7.50
CA TYR A 229 10.71 -11.23 -7.47
C TYR A 229 11.25 -10.49 -8.70
N VAL A 230 10.70 -10.77 -9.88
CA VAL A 230 11.06 -10.04 -11.11
C VAL A 230 10.70 -8.56 -10.99
N ILE A 231 9.50 -8.24 -10.50
CA ILE A 231 9.04 -6.85 -10.31
C ILE A 231 9.94 -6.10 -9.32
N TRP A 232 10.30 -6.70 -8.19
CA TRP A 232 11.24 -6.09 -7.25
C TRP A 232 12.65 -5.94 -7.83
N GLY A 233 13.12 -6.91 -8.60
CA GLY A 233 14.37 -6.83 -9.34
C GLY A 233 14.38 -5.64 -10.32
N LEU A 234 13.31 -5.48 -11.10
CA LEU A 234 13.13 -4.32 -12.00
C LEU A 234 13.08 -3.00 -11.23
N GLY A 235 12.41 -2.98 -10.06
CA GLY A 235 12.41 -1.84 -9.16
C GLY A 235 13.82 -1.47 -8.67
N GLY A 236 14.64 -2.47 -8.31
CA GLY A 236 16.04 -2.27 -7.94
C GLY A 236 16.88 -1.71 -9.09
N VAL A 237 16.73 -2.26 -10.30
CA VAL A 237 17.40 -1.74 -11.52
C VAL A 237 16.96 -0.31 -11.79
N TRP A 238 15.68 0.00 -11.65
CA TRP A 238 15.16 1.36 -11.83
C TRP A 238 15.78 2.33 -10.81
N VAL A 239 15.93 1.95 -9.54
CA VAL A 239 16.60 2.78 -8.52
C VAL A 239 18.08 2.99 -8.89
N LEU A 240 18.77 1.95 -9.34
CA LEU A 240 20.16 2.06 -9.82
C LEU A 240 20.27 3.04 -11.00
N LEU A 241 19.37 2.94 -11.99
CA LEU A 241 19.33 3.87 -13.11
C LEU A 241 19.09 5.31 -12.65
N VAL A 242 18.14 5.53 -11.73
CA VAL A 242 17.90 6.84 -11.13
C VAL A 242 19.15 7.36 -10.42
N MET A 243 19.83 6.51 -9.62
CA MET A 243 21.09 6.85 -8.94
C MET A 243 22.19 7.26 -9.93
N CYS A 244 22.39 6.50 -11.00
CA CYS A 244 23.35 6.82 -12.07
C CYS A 244 22.99 8.14 -12.78
N LEU A 245 21.70 8.41 -12.99
CA LEU A 245 21.20 9.58 -13.68
C LEU A 245 20.99 10.81 -12.76
N GLN A 246 21.21 10.70 -11.44
CA GLN A 246 20.97 11.81 -10.50
C GLN A 246 21.67 13.10 -10.90
N LYS A 247 22.92 13.01 -11.37
CA LYS A 247 23.68 14.19 -11.82
C LYS A 247 23.02 14.85 -13.04
N ARG A 248 22.52 14.06 -13.99
CA ARG A 248 21.80 14.55 -15.17
C ARG A 248 20.43 15.12 -14.81
N ILE A 249 19.70 14.46 -13.90
CA ILE A 249 18.40 14.94 -13.41
C ILE A 249 18.55 16.30 -12.70
N ARG A 250 19.56 16.43 -11.81
CA ARG A 250 19.86 17.70 -11.15
C ARG A 250 20.26 18.81 -12.14
N LEU A 251 21.04 18.46 -13.17
CA LEU A 251 21.40 19.40 -14.23
C LEU A 251 20.17 19.86 -15.03
N ALA A 252 19.27 18.95 -15.39
CA ALA A 252 18.03 19.27 -16.10
C ALA A 252 17.09 20.15 -15.26
N ILE A 253 16.97 19.87 -13.95
CA ILE A 253 16.21 20.71 -13.01
C ILE A 253 16.84 22.11 -12.94
N ALA A 254 18.17 22.20 -12.86
CA ALA A 254 18.87 23.49 -12.82
C ALA A 254 18.69 24.28 -14.12
N LEU A 255 18.79 23.63 -15.28
CA LEU A 255 18.53 24.24 -16.60
C LEU A 255 17.11 24.80 -16.69
N ASN A 256 16.09 24.02 -16.33
CA ASN A 256 14.70 24.49 -16.32
C ASN A 256 14.49 25.66 -15.36
N LYS A 257 15.19 25.67 -14.22
CA LYS A 257 15.15 26.78 -13.26
C LYS A 257 15.76 28.06 -13.85
N VAL A 258 16.85 27.95 -14.62
CA VAL A 258 17.50 29.07 -15.31
C VAL A 258 16.67 29.57 -16.49
N ALA A 259 16.12 28.67 -17.31
CA ALA A 259 15.24 29.03 -18.42
C ALA A 259 13.99 29.79 -17.94
N ALA A 260 13.38 29.34 -16.83
CA ALA A 260 12.27 30.06 -16.19
C ALA A 260 12.66 31.45 -15.66
N THR A 261 13.95 31.66 -15.34
CA THR A 261 14.45 32.97 -14.90
C THR A 261 14.61 33.93 -16.08
N PHE A 262 14.92 33.44 -17.28
CA PHE A 262 15.07 34.25 -18.49
C PHE A 262 13.74 34.72 -19.09
N ILE A 263 12.63 34.02 -18.83
CA ILE A 263 11.30 34.39 -19.34
C ILE A 263 10.59 35.39 -18.41
N GLY A 264 11.03 35.48 -17.13
CA GLY A 264 10.47 36.40 -16.14
C GLY A 264 11.12 37.80 -16.10
N HIS A 265 12.13 38.04 -16.94
CA HIS A 265 12.81 39.33 -17.12
C HIS A 265 12.43 39.92 -18.48
#